data_AF-A0A1M4ZPJ8-F1
#
_entry.id   AF-A0A1M4ZPJ8-F1
#
_cell.length_a   1.000
_cell.length_b   1.000
_cell.length_c   1.000
_cell.angle_alpha   90.00
_cell.angle_beta   90.00
_cell.angle_gamma   90.00
#
_symmetry.space_group_name_H-M   'P 1'
#
loop_
_entity.id
_entity.type
_entity.pdbx_description
1 polymer ?
#
loop_
_entity_poly.entity_id
_entity_poly.type
_entity_poly.pdbx_seq_one_letter_code
_entity_poly.pdbx_strand_id
1 'polypeptide(L)'
;MPRIARIKAPDTVHHVMCRSISELTLFKNYKDKVKYLELLALYCEKFQCSILSYCLMDTHVHIQLDPRGSDMSKFMHGVNLCYAQYYNKKYRRHGHVFQGRFLSRAVFDDVYNLVVSAYIHNNPKDIPDFRAKLRNSSYWTESA
;
A
#
# COMPACT_ATOMS: atom_id res chain seq x y z
N MET A 1 6.46 0.64 25.74
CA MET A 1 5.00 0.89 25.87
C MET A 1 4.22 -0.29 25.33
N PRO A 2 3.24 -0.84 26.09
CA PRO A 2 2.32 -1.83 25.57
C PRO A 2 1.53 -1.20 24.42
N ARG A 3 1.40 -1.91 23.30
CA ARG A 3 0.76 -1.36 22.10
C ARG A 3 -0.75 -1.57 22.15
N ILE A 4 -1.50 -0.53 21.80
CA ILE A 4 -2.95 -0.59 21.62
C ILE A 4 -3.26 -1.50 20.42
N ALA A 5 -4.24 -2.39 20.58
CA ALA A 5 -4.73 -3.25 19.51
C ALA A 5 -5.34 -2.38 18.40
N ARG A 6 -5.11 -2.75 17.13
CA ARG A 6 -5.75 -2.04 16.01
C ARG A 6 -7.26 -2.25 16.10
N ILE A 7 -8.03 -1.18 15.86
CA ILE A 7 -9.46 -1.29 15.61
C ILE A 7 -9.62 -2.12 14.33
N LYS A 8 -10.12 -3.34 14.48
CA LYS A 8 -10.51 -4.18 13.35
C LYS A 8 -11.90 -3.72 12.94
N ALA A 9 -11.97 -2.78 12.01
CA ALA A 9 -13.17 -2.45 11.27
C ALA A 9 -13.04 -3.14 9.90
N PRO A 10 -13.42 -4.43 9.79
CA PRO A 10 -13.11 -5.27 8.65
C PRO A 10 -13.79 -4.83 7.34
N ASP A 11 -14.80 -3.96 7.45
CA ASP A 11 -15.59 -3.47 6.30
C ASP A 11 -15.42 -1.96 6.09
N THR A 12 -14.43 -1.35 6.73
CA THR A 12 -14.14 0.08 6.59
C THR A 12 -12.84 0.27 5.84
N VAL A 13 -12.79 1.30 4.99
CA VAL A 13 -11.57 1.71 4.31
C VAL A 13 -10.53 2.20 5.32
N HIS A 14 -9.29 1.77 5.16
CA HIS A 14 -8.17 2.19 6.00
C HIS A 14 -7.16 2.99 5.20
N HIS A 15 -6.68 4.08 5.80
CA HIS A 15 -5.43 4.70 5.40
C HIS A 15 -4.28 3.95 6.06
N VAL A 16 -3.45 3.33 5.24
CA VAL A 16 -2.27 2.57 5.64
C VAL A 16 -1.02 3.35 5.28
N MET A 17 -0.08 3.43 6.22
CA MET A 17 1.25 4.01 5.98
C MET A 17 2.35 3.03 6.37
N CYS A 18 3.32 2.85 5.47
CA CYS A 18 4.56 2.12 5.72
C CYS A 18 5.77 3.02 5.45
N ARG A 19 6.70 3.08 6.40
CA ARG A 19 7.95 3.85 6.29
C ARG A 19 9.16 2.93 6.35
N SER A 20 10.20 3.24 5.60
CA SER A 20 11.52 2.64 5.77
C SER A 20 12.17 3.06 7.09
N ILE A 21 13.23 2.35 7.51
CA ILE A 21 14.12 2.88 8.57
C ILE A 21 14.82 4.16 8.09
N SER A 22 15.21 5.04 9.04
CA SER A 22 15.66 6.41 8.78
C SER A 22 16.78 6.56 7.75
N GLU A 23 17.64 5.55 7.60
CA GLU A 23 18.80 5.57 6.71
C GLU A 23 18.52 5.01 5.31
N LEU A 24 17.27 4.60 5.01
CA LEU A 24 16.94 3.94 3.75
C LEU A 24 15.92 4.71 2.93
N THR A 25 16.27 4.99 1.68
CA THR A 25 15.31 5.25 0.61
C THR A 25 14.59 3.94 0.29
N LEU A 26 13.30 3.88 0.60
CA LEU A 26 12.42 2.73 0.36
C LEU A 26 12.34 2.38 -1.12
N PHE A 27 12.25 3.38 -2.00
CA PHE A 27 12.28 3.21 -3.45
C PHE A 27 13.46 3.98 -4.05
N LYS A 28 14.57 3.31 -4.37
CA LYS A 28 15.76 3.97 -4.94
C LYS A 28 15.62 4.28 -6.42
N ASN A 29 14.71 3.60 -7.12
CA ASN A 29 14.40 3.86 -8.52
C ASN A 29 12.97 3.45 -8.84
N TYR A 30 12.54 3.80 -10.04
CA TYR A 30 11.24 3.45 -10.59
C TYR A 30 10.88 1.96 -10.49
N LYS A 31 11.84 1.06 -10.75
CA LYS A 31 11.61 -0.39 -10.72
C LYS A 31 11.24 -0.89 -9.32
N ASP A 32 11.68 -0.20 -8.27
CA ASP A 32 11.29 -0.51 -6.90
C ASP A 32 9.82 -0.18 -6.65
N LYS A 33 9.36 0.99 -7.15
CA LYS A 33 7.95 1.41 -7.08
C LYS A 33 7.05 0.42 -7.82
N VAL A 34 7.43 0.04 -9.05
CA VAL A 34 6.73 -0.99 -9.82
C VAL A 34 6.68 -2.31 -9.05
N LYS A 35 7.80 -2.75 -8.47
CA LYS A 35 7.82 -4.02 -7.74
C LYS A 35 6.87 -4.02 -6.53
N TYR A 36 6.81 -2.90 -5.81
CA TYR A 36 5.88 -2.76 -4.69
C TYR A 36 4.43 -2.83 -5.15
N LEU A 37 4.10 -2.18 -6.27
CA LEU A 37 2.75 -2.23 -6.86
C LEU A 37 2.37 -3.62 -7.36
N GLU A 38 3.29 -4.37 -7.96
CA GLU A 38 3.06 -5.77 -8.33
C GLU A 38 2.73 -6.63 -7.11
N LEU A 39 3.45 -6.43 -6.00
CA LEU A 39 3.19 -7.16 -4.76
C LEU A 39 1.83 -6.77 -4.17
N LEU A 40 1.47 -5.49 -4.21
CA LEU A 40 0.15 -5.04 -3.78
C LEU A 40 -0.96 -5.69 -4.61
N ALA A 41 -0.85 -5.69 -5.94
CA ALA A 41 -1.83 -6.32 -6.83
C ALA A 41 -1.95 -7.84 -6.56
N LEU A 42 -0.83 -8.56 -6.46
CA LEU A 42 -0.80 -9.98 -6.13
C LEU A 42 -1.51 -10.29 -4.81
N TYR A 43 -1.26 -9.47 -3.79
CA TYR A 43 -1.90 -9.67 -2.49
C TYR A 43 -3.37 -9.23 -2.49
N CYS A 44 -3.78 -8.28 -3.32
CA CYS A 44 -5.18 -7.92 -3.49
C CYS A 44 -5.98 -9.11 -4.02
N GLU A 45 -5.46 -9.78 -5.04
CA GLU A 45 -6.06 -11.01 -5.57
C GLU A 45 -6.12 -12.11 -4.52
N LYS A 46 -5.02 -12.33 -3.78
CA LYS A 46 -4.95 -13.38 -2.75
C LYS A 46 -5.91 -13.17 -1.58
N PHE A 47 -6.12 -11.92 -1.16
CA PHE A 47 -6.93 -11.58 0.01
C PHE A 47 -8.33 -11.08 -0.35
N GLN A 48 -8.65 -10.96 -1.64
CA GLN A 48 -9.93 -10.42 -2.13
C GLN A 48 -10.22 -9.01 -1.59
N CYS A 49 -9.17 -8.19 -1.46
CA CYS A 49 -9.26 -6.81 -1.01
C CYS A 49 -8.97 -5.83 -2.16
N SER A 50 -9.21 -4.54 -1.95
CA SER A 50 -9.06 -3.52 -2.99
C SER A 50 -8.23 -2.33 -2.51
N ILE A 51 -7.38 -1.83 -3.40
CA ILE A 51 -6.67 -0.56 -3.17
C ILE A 51 -7.39 0.50 -3.98
N LEU A 52 -7.98 1.47 -3.27
CA LEU A 52 -8.71 2.57 -3.89
C LEU A 52 -7.74 3.62 -4.44
N SER A 53 -6.66 3.87 -3.70
CA SER A 53 -5.70 4.91 -4.01
C SER A 53 -4.36 4.64 -3.30
N TYR A 54 -3.24 5.13 -3.83
CA TYR A 54 -1.92 5.00 -3.20
C TYR A 54 -0.97 6.13 -3.61
N CYS A 55 -0.01 6.45 -2.75
CA CYS A 55 1.12 7.31 -3.08
C CYS A 55 2.46 6.69 -2.63
N LEU A 56 3.43 6.64 -3.55
CA LEU A 56 4.77 6.10 -3.34
C LEU A 56 5.81 7.21 -3.25
N MET A 57 6.14 7.63 -2.02
CA MET A 57 7.24 8.53 -1.75
C MET A 57 8.53 7.74 -1.55
N ASP A 58 9.68 8.35 -1.78
CA ASP A 58 10.94 7.61 -1.81
C ASP A 58 11.29 6.94 -0.47
N THR A 59 10.72 7.40 0.65
CA THR A 59 10.95 6.83 2.00
C THR A 59 9.72 6.17 2.63
N HIS A 60 8.54 6.33 2.04
CA HIS A 60 7.30 5.79 2.60
C HIS A 60 6.18 5.68 1.57
N VAL A 61 5.18 4.89 1.91
CA VAL A 61 3.99 4.69 1.09
C VAL A 61 2.74 4.96 1.90
N HIS A 62 1.77 5.59 1.24
CA HIS A 62 0.39 5.71 1.69
C HIS A 62 -0.51 4.88 0.80
N ILE A 63 -1.43 4.12 1.39
CA ILE A 63 -2.37 3.24 0.70
C ILE A 63 -3.74 3.45 1.31
N GLN A 64 -4.74 3.64 0.47
CA GLN A 64 -6.13 3.56 0.84
C GLN A 64 -6.62 2.14 0.52
N LEU A 65 -6.68 1.30 1.54
CA LEU A 65 -7.02 -0.10 1.44
C LEU A 65 -8.46 -0.31 1.90
N ASP A 66 -9.28 -0.88 1.02
CA ASP A 66 -10.56 -1.49 1.34
C ASP A 66 -10.33 -2.99 1.64
N PRO A 67 -10.37 -3.40 2.91
CA PRO A 67 -10.13 -4.78 3.30
C PRO A 67 -11.21 -5.76 2.83
N ARG A 68 -12.46 -5.35 2.57
CA ARG A 68 -13.57 -6.25 2.18
C ARG A 68 -13.68 -7.52 3.04
N GLY A 69 -13.62 -7.35 4.36
CA GLY A 69 -13.64 -8.47 5.32
C GLY A 69 -12.30 -9.20 5.51
N SER A 70 -11.27 -8.90 4.71
CA SER A 70 -9.97 -9.58 4.77
C SER A 70 -9.08 -9.11 5.92
N ASP A 71 -8.13 -9.97 6.32
CA ASP A 71 -7.15 -9.64 7.36
C ASP A 71 -6.05 -8.72 6.80
N MET A 72 -6.25 -7.41 6.95
CA MET A 72 -5.27 -6.37 6.57
C MET A 72 -3.90 -6.60 7.20
N SER A 73 -3.81 -7.18 8.41
CA SER A 73 -2.53 -7.42 9.05
C SER A 73 -1.73 -8.50 8.32
N LYS A 74 -2.38 -9.58 7.89
CA LYS A 74 -1.75 -10.62 7.07
C LYS A 74 -1.42 -10.11 5.67
N PHE A 75 -2.32 -9.34 5.05
CA PHE A 75 -2.09 -8.69 3.75
C PHE A 75 -0.81 -7.83 3.78
N MET A 76 -0.76 -6.84 4.67
CA MET A 76 0.38 -5.92 4.74
C MET A 76 1.67 -6.59 5.20
N HIS A 77 1.58 -7.61 6.07
CA HIS A 77 2.74 -8.38 6.47
C HIS A 77 3.38 -9.07 5.27
N GLY A 78 2.57 -9.76 4.45
CA GLY A 78 3.08 -10.46 3.28
C GLY A 78 3.67 -9.52 2.22
N VAL A 79 2.99 -8.42 1.91
CA VAL A 79 3.50 -7.38 0.99
C VAL A 79 4.86 -6.85 1.47
N ASN A 80 4.94 -6.41 2.72
CA ASN A 80 6.16 -5.81 3.26
C ASN A 80 7.29 -6.84 3.41
N LEU A 81 6.98 -8.09 3.75
CA LEU A 81 7.98 -9.16 3.83
C LEU A 81 8.59 -9.45 2.46
N CYS A 82 7.75 -9.71 1.45
CA CYS A 82 8.21 -10.00 0.09
C CYS A 82 9.00 -8.82 -0.48
N TYR A 83 8.56 -7.59 -0.22
CA TYR A 83 9.30 -6.42 -0.68
C TYR A 83 10.64 -6.26 0.03
N ALA A 84 10.70 -6.46 1.35
CA ALA A 84 11.96 -6.39 2.10
C ALA A 84 12.97 -7.43 1.61
N GLN A 85 12.52 -8.65 1.30
CA GLN A 85 13.35 -9.70 0.70
C GLN A 85 13.88 -9.30 -0.68
N TYR A 86 13.00 -8.77 -1.55
CA TYR A 86 13.39 -8.24 -2.85
C TYR A 86 14.44 -7.13 -2.72
N TYR A 87 14.19 -6.15 -1.86
CA TYR A 87 15.04 -4.99 -1.65
C TYR A 87 16.43 -5.42 -1.15
N ASN A 88 16.47 -6.27 -0.13
CA ASN A 88 17.71 -6.80 0.43
C ASN A 88 18.51 -7.59 -0.60
N LYS A 89 17.86 -8.45 -1.40
CA LYS A 89 18.52 -9.19 -2.48
C LYS A 89 19.07 -8.25 -3.56
N LYS A 90 18.27 -7.30 -4.04
CA LYS A 90 18.62 -6.36 -5.11
C LYS A 90 19.80 -5.46 -4.71
N TYR A 91 19.79 -4.96 -3.48
CA TYR A 91 20.78 -4.01 -2.98
C TYR A 91 21.86 -4.65 -2.11
N ARG A 92 21.96 -5.98 -2.11
CA ARG A 92 22.95 -6.77 -1.33
C ARG A 92 23.00 -6.34 0.14
N ARG A 93 21.83 -6.11 0.72
CA ARG A 93 21.63 -5.71 2.12
C ARG A 93 21.07 -6.85 2.95
N HIS A 94 21.18 -6.68 4.26
CA HIS A 94 20.54 -7.51 5.27
C HIS A 94 19.83 -6.62 6.29
N GLY A 95 18.97 -7.23 7.11
CA GLY A 95 18.24 -6.55 8.17
C GLY A 95 16.91 -5.93 7.71
N HIS A 96 16.34 -5.09 8.58
CA HIS A 96 15.03 -4.49 8.38
C HIS A 96 15.04 -3.40 7.31
N VAL A 97 14.04 -3.43 6.43
CA VAL A 97 13.77 -2.36 5.46
C VAL A 97 12.75 -1.39 6.01
N PHE A 98 11.66 -1.91 6.57
CA PHE A 98 10.60 -1.12 7.20
C PHE A 98 10.89 -0.85 8.68
N GLN A 99 10.52 0.34 9.15
CA GLN A 99 10.72 0.77 10.55
C GLN A 99 9.91 -0.07 11.56
N GLY A 100 8.87 -0.75 11.10
CA GLY A 100 8.06 -1.62 11.94
C GLY A 100 6.79 -2.06 11.24
N ARG A 101 5.75 -2.32 12.04
CA ARG A 101 4.42 -2.62 11.50
C ARG A 101 3.85 -1.36 10.83
N PHE A 102 3.05 -1.56 9.78
CA PHE A 102 2.28 -0.49 9.16
C PHE A 102 1.40 0.25 10.18
N LEU A 103 1.23 1.54 9.98
CA LEU A 103 0.21 2.33 10.66
C LEU A 103 -1.09 2.22 9.89
N SER A 104 -2.22 2.20 10.59
CA SER A 104 -3.54 2.14 9.97
C SER A 104 -4.54 2.99 10.74
N ARG A 105 -5.34 3.79 10.01
CA ARG A 105 -6.46 4.55 10.55
C ARG A 105 -7.69 4.31 9.67
N ALA A 106 -8.81 3.94 10.28
CA ALA A 106 -10.08 3.87 9.57
C ALA A 106 -10.47 5.28 9.08
N VAL A 107 -10.84 5.37 7.81
CA VAL A 107 -11.22 6.63 7.15
C VAL A 107 -12.75 6.72 7.18
N PHE A 108 -13.27 7.75 7.83
CA PHE A 108 -14.71 8.03 7.94
C PHE A 108 -15.10 9.38 7.32
N ASP A 109 -14.15 10.12 6.74
CA ASP A 109 -14.33 11.53 6.37
C ASP A 109 -13.82 11.81 4.94
N ASP A 110 -14.71 12.36 4.10
CA ASP A 110 -14.53 12.61 2.67
C ASP A 110 -13.48 13.69 2.36
N VAL A 111 -13.16 14.56 3.31
CA VAL A 111 -12.11 15.58 3.13
C VAL A 111 -10.71 14.93 3.06
N TYR A 112 -10.51 13.80 3.76
CA TYR A 112 -9.26 13.04 3.68
C TYR A 112 -9.12 12.31 2.33
N ASN A 113 -10.25 11.85 1.76
CA ASN A 113 -10.32 11.29 0.41
C ASN A 113 -9.91 12.33 -0.64
N LEU A 114 -10.39 13.56 -0.53
CA LEU A 114 -10.04 14.66 -1.44
C LEU A 114 -8.55 15.04 -1.37
N VAL A 115 -7.94 15.05 -0.18
CA VAL A 115 -6.51 15.38 -0.03
C VAL A 115 -5.61 14.25 -0.57
N VAL A 116 -5.95 12.99 -0.30
CA VAL A 116 -5.21 11.83 -0.83
C VAL A 116 -5.42 11.72 -2.35
N SER A 117 -6.64 11.92 -2.84
CA SER A 117 -6.98 11.96 -4.26
C SER A 117 -6.22 13.08 -4.99
N ALA A 118 -6.24 14.31 -4.49
CA ALA A 118 -5.52 15.44 -5.09
C ALA A 118 -4.00 15.21 -5.10
N TYR A 119 -3.44 14.56 -4.07
CA TYR A 119 -2.03 14.21 -4.01
C TYR A 119 -1.64 13.11 -5.02
N ILE A 120 -2.53 12.15 -5.26
CA ILE A 120 -2.35 11.07 -6.23
C ILE A 120 -2.53 11.57 -7.67
N HIS A 121 -3.49 12.46 -7.89
CA HIS A 121 -3.72 13.11 -9.18
C HIS A 121 -2.65 14.14 -9.54
N ASN A 122 -1.87 14.65 -8.58
CA ASN A 122 -0.69 15.50 -8.84
C ASN A 122 0.63 14.74 -9.02
N ASN A 123 0.69 13.43 -8.70
CA ASN A 123 1.87 12.58 -8.89
C ASN A 123 1.99 11.77 -10.20
N PRO A 124 1.07 11.78 -11.19
CA PRO A 124 1.11 10.85 -12.32
C PRO A 124 2.02 11.32 -13.46
N LYS A 125 3.30 11.61 -13.18
CA LYS A 125 4.30 11.70 -14.26
C LYS A 125 5.01 10.37 -14.55
N ASP A 126 4.94 9.38 -13.65
CA ASP A 126 5.88 8.25 -13.75
C ASP A 126 5.28 6.85 -14.00
N ILE A 127 3.99 6.55 -13.75
CA ILE A 127 3.49 5.15 -13.85
C ILE A 127 2.24 5.05 -14.77
N PRO A 128 2.41 4.82 -16.08
CA PRO A 128 1.31 4.69 -17.04
C PRO A 128 0.43 3.44 -16.85
N ASP A 129 0.99 2.34 -16.33
CA ASP A 129 0.48 0.99 -16.61
C ASP A 129 -0.33 0.33 -15.48
N PHE A 130 -0.46 1.00 -14.32
CA PHE A 130 -1.12 0.40 -13.15
C PHE A 130 -2.65 0.57 -13.14
N ARG A 131 -3.17 1.68 -13.69
CA ARG A 131 -4.64 1.91 -13.80
C ARG A 131 -5.34 0.86 -14.66
N ALA A 132 -4.67 0.33 -15.68
CA ALA A 132 -5.24 -0.67 -16.58
C ALA A 132 -5.42 -2.05 -15.92
N LYS A 133 -4.51 -2.43 -15.01
CA LYS A 133 -4.55 -3.76 -14.35
C LYS A 133 -5.63 -3.87 -13.27
N LEU A 134 -5.96 -2.78 -12.57
CA LEU A 134 -7.05 -2.78 -11.59
C LEU A 134 -8.44 -2.77 -12.24
N ARG A 135 -8.58 -2.17 -13.43
CA ARG A 135 -9.85 -2.12 -14.19
C ARG A 135 -10.28 -3.47 -14.77
N ASN A 136 -9.35 -4.40 -15.01
CA ASN A 136 -9.66 -5.74 -15.51
C ASN A 136 -10.03 -6.74 -14.39
N SER A 137 -10.02 -6.30 -13.13
CA SER A 137 -10.71 -7.00 -12.06
C SER A 137 -12.19 -6.65 -12.18
N SER A 138 -13.05 -7.66 -12.37
CA SER A 138 -14.47 -7.61 -12.76
C SER A 138 -15.44 -6.94 -11.76
N TYR A 139 -14.97 -5.95 -11.00
CA TYR A 139 -15.71 -5.29 -9.91
C TYR A 139 -16.00 -3.80 -10.16
N TRP A 140 -15.65 -3.26 -11.34
CA TRP A 140 -15.87 -1.85 -11.71
C TRP A 140 -16.83 -1.67 -12.90
N THR A 141 -17.70 -2.63 -13.14
CA THR A 141 -18.88 -2.42 -13.99
C THR A 141 -20.11 -2.37 -13.11
N GLU A 142 -20.86 -1.29 -13.26
CA GLU A 142 -22.18 -0.99 -12.68
C GLU A 142 -22.17 -0.33 -11.29
N SER A 143 -22.21 1.01 -11.31
CA SER A 143 -23.22 1.82 -10.61
C SER A 143 -23.16 3.22 -11.22
N ALA A 144 -23.97 3.43 -12.25
CA ALA A 144 -24.34 4.76 -12.75
C ALA A 144 -25.42 5.37 -11.84
#